data_AF-A0AAE8IQA9-F1
#
_entry.id   AF-A0AAE8IQA9-F1
#
_cell.length_a   1.000
_cell.length_b   1.000
_cell.length_c   1.000
_cell.angle_alpha   90.00
_cell.angle_beta   90.00
_cell.angle_gamma   90.00
#
_symmetry.space_group_name_H-M   'P 1'
#
loop_
_entity.id
_entity.type
_entity.pdbx_description
1 polymer ?
#
loop_
_entity_poly.entity_id
_entity_poly.type
_entity_poly.pdbx_seq_one_letter_code
_entity_poly.pdbx_strand_id
1 'polypeptide(L)'
;MAFPQRDLRQVHRRLVPIMVAPLLITVLTGSLFQVASLTGNTADFFWLLELHRGHFGPVNLEVIYPFLNALGLLLLLASGAMIWWTTRPRQRQRP
;
A
#
# COMPACT_ATOMS: atom_id res chain seq x y z
N MET A 1 25.34 11.78 -3.55
CA MET A 1 24.50 12.72 -2.80
C MET A 1 23.77 11.93 -1.71
N ALA A 2 24.15 12.07 -0.45
CA ALA A 2 23.46 11.40 0.66
C ALA A 2 22.21 12.20 1.01
N PHE A 3 21.01 11.66 0.77
CA PHE A 3 19.77 12.32 1.19
C PHE A 3 19.73 12.42 2.72
N PRO A 4 19.54 13.61 3.31
CA PRO A 4 19.43 13.75 4.76
C PRO A 4 18.30 12.87 5.29
N GLN A 5 18.56 12.10 6.36
CA GLN A 5 17.56 11.16 6.91
C GLN A 5 16.26 11.85 7.37
N ARG A 6 16.33 13.13 7.73
CA ARG A 6 15.16 13.96 8.05
C ARG A 6 14.27 14.17 6.84
N ASP A 7 14.86 14.34 5.65
CA ASP A 7 14.12 14.55 4.41
C ASP A 7 13.43 13.27 3.97
N LEU A 8 14.09 12.11 4.12
CA LEU A 8 13.48 10.80 3.83
C LEU A 8 12.22 10.53 4.67
N ARG A 9 12.24 10.87 5.96
CA ARG A 9 11.05 10.73 6.83
C ARG A 9 9.92 11.68 6.44
N GLN A 10 10.25 12.92 6.08
CA GLN A 10 9.25 13.90 5.64
C GLN A 10 8.61 13.52 4.30
N VAL A 11 9.42 13.06 3.35
CA VAL A 11 8.94 12.57 2.05
C VAL A 11 8.08 11.32 2.25
N HIS A 12 8.54 10.33 3.00
CA HIS A 12 7.73 9.14 3.33
C HIS A 12 6.37 9.53 3.92
N ARG A 13 6.35 10.43 4.92
CA ARG A 13 5.08 10.86 5.56
C ARG A 13 4.10 11.52 4.58
N ARG A 14 4.59 12.25 3.58
CA ARG A 14 3.73 12.89 2.55
C ARG A 14 3.21 11.89 1.51
N LEU A 15 4.03 10.90 1.15
CA LEU A 15 3.68 9.89 0.15
C LEU A 15 2.77 8.79 0.69
N VAL A 16 2.87 8.47 1.98
CA VAL A 16 2.06 7.45 2.66
C VAL A 16 0.56 7.55 2.34
N PRO A 17 -0.16 8.67 2.53
CA PRO A 17 -1.60 8.70 2.28
C PRO A 17 -1.96 8.38 0.82
N ILE A 18 -1.14 8.83 -0.14
CA ILE A 18 -1.37 8.62 -1.57
C ILE A 18 -1.16 7.14 -1.95
N MET A 19 -0.15 6.49 -1.36
CA MET A 19 0.18 5.10 -1.65
C MET A 19 -0.68 4.12 -0.86
N VAL A 20 -1.02 4.44 0.39
CA VAL A 20 -1.78 3.58 1.29
C VAL A 20 -3.26 3.55 0.92
N ALA A 21 -3.84 4.66 0.45
CA ALA A 21 -5.25 4.70 0.06
C ALA A 21 -5.65 3.60 -0.96
N PRO A 22 -4.98 3.48 -2.14
CA PRO A 22 -5.32 2.42 -3.09
C PRO A 22 -4.96 1.01 -2.55
N LEU A 23 -3.90 0.89 -1.75
CA LEU A 23 -3.54 -0.39 -1.12
C LEU A 23 -4.62 -0.87 -0.15
N LEU A 24 -5.17 0.03 0.66
CA LEU A 24 -6.25 -0.28 1.61
C LEU A 24 -7.51 -0.73 0.87
N ILE A 25 -7.91 -0.01 -0.18
CA ILE A 25 -9.04 -0.40 -1.01
C ILE A 25 -8.80 -1.82 -1.55
N THR A 26 -7.63 -2.07 -2.13
CA THR A 26 -7.28 -3.34 -2.76
C THR A 26 -7.30 -4.52 -1.78
N VAL A 27 -6.72 -4.34 -0.58
CA VAL A 27 -6.71 -5.37 0.46
C VAL A 27 -8.13 -5.63 0.97
N LEU A 28 -8.90 -4.58 1.27
CA LEU A 28 -10.26 -4.74 1.79
C LEU A 28 -11.17 -5.41 0.76
N THR A 29 -11.17 -4.95 -0.48
CA THR A 29 -12.03 -5.52 -1.53
C THR A 29 -11.63 -6.94 -1.90
N GLY A 30 -10.33 -7.22 -1.97
CA GLY A 30 -9.82 -8.58 -2.22
C GLY A 30 -10.18 -9.55 -1.10
N SER A 31 -9.99 -9.14 0.17
CA SER A 31 -10.35 -9.97 1.33
C SER A 31 -11.86 -10.20 1.44
N LEU A 32 -12.68 -9.17 1.25
CA LEU A 32 -14.15 -9.30 1.28
C LEU A 32 -14.67 -10.14 0.11
N PHE A 33 -14.10 -9.97 -1.09
CA PHE A 33 -14.47 -10.80 -2.23
C PHE A 33 -14.10 -12.26 -2.01
N GLN A 34 -12.96 -12.54 -1.35
CA GLN A 34 -12.59 -13.90 -0.98
C GLN A 34 -13.60 -14.52 0.00
N VAL A 35 -14.13 -13.74 0.95
CA VAL A 35 -15.21 -14.21 1.84
C VAL A 35 -16.47 -14.54 1.03
N ALA A 36 -16.90 -13.65 0.13
CA ALA A 36 -18.05 -13.90 -0.74
C ALA A 36 -17.86 -15.14 -1.62
N SER A 37 -16.63 -15.38 -2.09
CA SER A 37 -16.25 -16.59 -2.83
C SER A 37 -16.44 -17.85 -2.01
N LEU A 38 -16.00 -17.85 -0.75
CA LEU A 38 -16.14 -19.00 0.15
C LEU A 38 -17.60 -19.27 0.54
N THR A 39 -18.45 -18.26 0.56
CA THR A 39 -19.88 -18.42 0.86
C THR A 39 -20.75 -18.68 -0.38
N GLY A 40 -20.15 -18.77 -1.58
CA GLY A 40 -20.88 -19.00 -2.83
C GLY A 40 -21.66 -17.80 -3.36
N ASN A 41 -21.39 -16.59 -2.87
CA ASN A 41 -22.12 -15.36 -3.20
C ASN A 41 -21.35 -14.46 -4.20
N THR A 42 -20.46 -15.02 -5.03
CA THR A 42 -19.58 -14.22 -5.90
C THR A 42 -20.33 -13.27 -6.83
N ALA A 43 -21.51 -13.67 -7.31
CA ALA A 43 -22.33 -12.86 -8.22
C ALA A 43 -22.78 -11.53 -7.58
N ASP A 44 -23.24 -11.58 -6.32
CA ASP A 44 -23.74 -10.39 -5.60
C ASP A 44 -22.61 -9.42 -5.23
N PHE A 45 -21.37 -9.93 -5.18
CA PHE A 45 -20.19 -9.21 -4.72
C PHE A 45 -19.16 -8.96 -5.82
N PHE A 46 -19.52 -9.15 -7.09
CA PHE A 46 -18.59 -8.96 -8.22
C PHE A 46 -18.04 -7.53 -8.29
N TRP A 47 -18.82 -6.54 -7.87
CA TRP A 47 -18.39 -5.14 -7.77
C TRP A 47 -17.18 -4.93 -6.83
N LEU A 48 -16.96 -5.81 -5.83
CA LEU A 48 -15.74 -5.78 -5.02
C LEU A 48 -14.51 -6.11 -5.88
N LEU A 49 -14.64 -7.07 -6.80
CA LEU A 49 -13.57 -7.45 -7.71
C LEU A 49 -13.28 -6.35 -8.74
N GLU A 50 -14.31 -5.65 -9.21
CA GLU A 50 -14.16 -4.46 -10.06
C GLU A 50 -13.38 -3.36 -9.33
N LEU A 51 -13.78 -3.02 -8.10
CA LEU A 51 -13.04 -2.05 -7.27
C LEU A 51 -11.60 -2.51 -6.99
N HIS A 52 -11.39 -3.80 -6.74
CA HIS A 52 -10.07 -4.38 -6.52
C HIS A 52 -9.12 -4.18 -7.71
N ARG A 53 -9.65 -4.26 -8.93
CA ARG A 53 -8.87 -4.03 -10.15
C ARG A 53 -8.65 -2.55 -10.45
N GLY A 54 -9.41 -1.66 -9.83
CA GLY A 54 -9.37 -0.22 -10.09
C GLY A 54 -10.48 0.26 -11.03
N HIS A 55 -11.53 -0.53 -11.20
CA HIS A 55 -12.74 -0.11 -11.89
C HIS A 55 -13.71 0.53 -10.90
N PHE A 56 -13.76 1.86 -10.88
CA PHE A 56 -14.60 2.66 -9.97
C PHE A 56 -15.88 3.13 -10.67
N GLY A 57 -16.55 2.23 -11.40
CA GLY A 57 -17.71 2.56 -12.24
C GLY A 57 -17.32 3.43 -13.44
N PRO A 58 -17.67 4.73 -13.50
CA PRO A 58 -17.32 5.58 -14.64
C PRO A 58 -15.81 5.79 -14.84
N VAL A 59 -15.03 5.61 -13.77
CA VAL A 59 -13.58 5.80 -13.78
C VAL A 59 -12.90 4.43 -13.88
N ASN A 60 -12.35 4.12 -15.05
CA ASN A 60 -11.59 2.90 -15.27
C ASN A 60 -10.08 3.16 -15.13
N LEU A 61 -9.49 2.70 -14.04
CA LEU A 61 -8.05 2.73 -13.79
C LEU A 61 -7.41 1.34 -13.86
N GLU A 62 -8.10 0.31 -14.37
CA GLU A 62 -7.65 -1.09 -14.33
C GLU A 62 -6.25 -1.32 -14.89
N VAL A 63 -5.88 -0.54 -15.91
CA VAL A 63 -4.56 -0.64 -16.54
C VAL A 63 -3.45 -0.09 -15.64
N ILE A 64 -3.71 0.94 -14.83
CA ILE A 64 -2.68 1.68 -14.09
C ILE A 64 -2.71 1.33 -12.59
N TYR A 65 -3.89 1.04 -12.06
CA TYR A 65 -4.14 0.84 -10.63
C TYR A 65 -3.31 -0.30 -10.01
N PRO A 66 -3.17 -1.49 -10.63
CA PRO A 66 -2.30 -2.54 -10.10
C PRO A 66 -0.83 -2.11 -10.02
N PHE A 67 -0.34 -1.33 -10.99
CA PHE A 67 1.03 -0.81 -10.98
C PHE A 67 1.23 0.25 -9.89
N LEU A 68 0.24 1.12 -9.65
CA LEU A 68 0.26 2.07 -8.54
C LEU A 68 0.35 1.36 -7.20
N ASN A 69 -0.42 0.29 -7.00
CA ASN A 69 -0.34 -0.54 -5.80
C ASN A 69 1.03 -1.19 -5.66
N ALA A 70 1.53 -1.84 -6.71
CA ALA A 70 2.83 -2.50 -6.68
C ALA A 70 3.97 -1.51 -6.36
N LEU A 71 4.03 -0.39 -7.07
CA LEU A 71 5.04 0.64 -6.87
C LEU A 71 4.91 1.29 -5.49
N GLY A 72 3.69 1.64 -5.08
CA GLY A 72 3.41 2.21 -3.76
C GLY A 72 3.87 1.29 -2.63
N LEU A 73 3.55 -0.01 -2.72
CA LEU A 73 3.99 -1.01 -1.75
C LEU A 73 5.51 -1.11 -1.71
N LEU A 74 6.17 -1.23 -2.87
CA LEU A 74 7.64 -1.33 -2.94
C LEU A 74 8.32 -0.09 -2.34
N LEU A 75 7.84 1.11 -2.66
CA LEU A 75 8.38 2.35 -2.12
C LEU A 75 8.18 2.45 -0.60
N LEU A 76 7.01 2.07 -0.09
CA LEU A 76 6.73 2.04 1.35
C LEU A 76 7.61 1.02 2.07
N LEU A 77 7.77 -0.18 1.53
CA LEU A 77 8.63 -1.21 2.12
C LEU A 77 10.10 -0.78 2.12
N ALA A 78 10.61 -0.27 1.00
CA ALA A 78 12.00 0.18 0.89
C ALA A 78 12.30 1.34 1.84
N SER A 79 11.45 2.39 1.83
CA SER A 79 11.64 3.55 2.69
C SER A 79 11.44 3.22 4.18
N GLY A 80 10.45 2.39 4.51
CA GLY A 80 10.22 1.87 5.86
C GLY A 80 11.40 1.04 6.38
N ALA A 81 11.94 0.13 5.56
CA ALA A 81 13.09 -0.69 5.92
C ALA A 81 14.36 0.16 6.13
N MET A 82 14.61 1.16 5.28
CA MET A 82 15.75 2.07 5.43
C MET A 82 15.63 2.89 6.73
N ILE A 83 14.44 3.40 7.04
CA ILE A 83 14.18 4.11 8.31
C ILE A 83 14.37 3.14 9.49
N TRP A 84 13.82 1.93 9.43
CA TRP A 84 13.97 0.93 10.49
C TRP A 84 15.44 0.62 10.76
N TRP A 85 16.22 0.34 9.71
CA TRP A 85 17.63 -0.03 9.84
C TRP A 85 18.47 1.09 10.46
N THR A 86 18.19 2.35 10.09
CA THR A 86 18.91 3.53 10.60
C THR A 86 18.48 3.95 12.00
N THR A 87 17.28 3.57 12.43
CA THR A 87 16.75 3.88 13.78
C THR A 87 17.12 2.81 14.82
N ARG A 88 17.78 1.71 14.42
CA ARG A 88 18.24 0.69 15.38
C ARG A 88 19.09 1.37 16.46
N PRO A 89 18.68 1.34 17.73
CA PRO A 89 19.42 2.00 18.79
C PRO A 89 20.81 1.37 18.83
N ARG A 90 21.85 2.18 18.57
CA ARG A 90 23.20 1.86 19.06
C ARG A 90 23.03 1.63 20.54
N GLN A 91 23.08 0.36 20.93
CA GLN A 91 23.07 -0.09 22.31
C GLN A 91 24.08 0.80 23.02
N ARG A 92 23.55 1.68 23.87
CA ARG A 92 24.29 2.69 24.61
C ARG A 92 25.35 1.92 25.39
N GLN A 93 26.58 1.90 24.87
CA GLN A 93 27.76 1.66 25.68
C GLN A 93 27.77 2.79 26.70
N ARG A 94 27.14 2.54 27.85
CA ARG A 94 27.31 3.36 29.04
C ARG A 94 28.52 2.77 29.76
N PRO A 95 29.54 3.59 30.06
CA PRO A 95 30.67 3.17 30.87
C PRO A 95 30.24 2.84 32.30
#